data_AF-A0A715IAV3-F1
#
_entry.id   AF-A0A715IAV3-F1
#
_cell.length_a   1.000
_cell.length_b   1.000
_cell.length_c   1.000
_cell.angle_alpha   90.00
_cell.angle_beta   90.00
_cell.angle_gamma   90.00
#
_symmetry.space_group_name_H-M   'P 1'
#
loop_
_entity.id
_entity.type
_entity.pdbx_description
1 polymer ?
#
loop_
_entity_poly.entity_id
_entity_poly.type
_entity_poly.pdbx_seq_one_letter_code
_entity_poly.pdbx_strand_id
1 'polypeptide(L)'
;MRQNEKQWRQHSRNISAELRNMVDRAPVGQVMQSIIAQQVRYIKSLPLEAADRVYNIQNKAIEAVVTGGRAEPFAKEIAASGDVSRSRANLIARTELGRATGALDQARALSIGSNGYIWRTAEDGDVRHSHREMEGKFVEWGRPPTLDGMTGHAGELPNCRCYKEIVFPNPHSYLA
;
A
#
# COMPACT_ATOMS: atom_id res chain seq x y z
N MET A 1 25.85 7.68 -18.94
CA MET A 1 25.33 8.29 -17.68
C MET A 1 24.12 9.19 -17.92
N ARG A 2 24.23 10.38 -18.54
CA ARG A 2 23.09 11.33 -18.72
C ARG A 2 21.95 10.86 -19.66
N GLN A 3 22.26 10.04 -20.67
CA GLN A 3 21.25 9.52 -21.61
C GLN A 3 20.35 8.45 -20.95
N ASN A 4 20.95 7.57 -20.13
CA ASN A 4 20.21 6.63 -19.29
C ASN A 4 19.30 7.35 -18.31
N GLU A 5 19.74 8.46 -17.71
CA GLU A 5 18.90 9.24 -16.79
C GLU A 5 17.66 9.83 -17.47
N LYS A 6 17.80 10.38 -18.68
CA LYS A 6 16.66 10.89 -19.46
C LYS A 6 15.68 9.77 -19.83
N GLN A 7 16.19 8.62 -20.27
CA GLN A 7 15.37 7.45 -20.57
C GLN A 7 14.63 6.97 -19.32
N TRP A 8 15.30 6.95 -18.16
CA TRP A 8 14.67 6.54 -16.90
C TRP A 8 13.58 7.47 -16.43
N ARG A 9 13.82 8.78 -16.51
CA ARG A 9 12.79 9.79 -16.23
C ARG A 9 11.60 9.65 -17.17
N GLN A 10 11.83 9.41 -18.46
CA GLN A 10 10.73 9.21 -19.41
C GLN A 10 9.91 7.96 -19.08
N HIS A 11 10.57 6.85 -18.78
CA HIS A 11 9.89 5.61 -18.45
C HIS A 11 9.07 5.73 -17.16
N SER A 12 9.63 6.35 -16.12
CA SER A 12 8.90 6.62 -14.88
C SER A 12 7.66 7.50 -15.12
N ARG A 13 7.76 8.54 -15.97
CA ARG A 13 6.59 9.36 -16.35
C ARG A 13 5.51 8.55 -17.06
N ASN A 14 5.90 7.65 -17.96
CA ASN A 14 4.96 6.78 -18.66
C ASN A 14 4.27 5.81 -17.69
N ILE A 15 5.02 5.17 -16.79
CA ILE A 15 4.45 4.31 -15.74
C ILE A 15 3.42 5.08 -14.93
N SER A 16 3.76 6.28 -14.45
CA SER A 16 2.83 7.08 -13.65
C SER A 16 1.58 7.48 -14.42
N ALA A 17 1.70 7.79 -15.72
CA ALA A 17 0.54 8.09 -16.55
C ALA A 17 -0.39 6.87 -16.70
N GLU A 18 0.18 5.68 -16.91
CA GLU A 18 -0.61 4.44 -17.01
C GLU A 18 -1.23 4.02 -15.67
N LEU A 19 -0.50 4.19 -14.56
CA LEU A 19 -1.05 3.96 -13.22
C LEU A 19 -2.23 4.90 -12.94
N ARG A 20 -2.14 6.19 -13.30
CA ARG A 20 -3.27 7.13 -13.17
C ARG A 20 -4.46 6.65 -13.98
N ASN A 21 -4.24 6.32 -15.26
CA ASN A 21 -5.30 5.83 -16.13
C ASN A 21 -5.97 4.58 -15.55
N MET A 22 -5.19 3.63 -15.01
CA MET A 22 -5.71 2.43 -14.36
C MET A 22 -6.56 2.75 -13.12
N VAL A 23 -6.09 3.66 -12.26
CA VAL A 23 -6.82 4.05 -11.04
C VAL A 23 -8.09 4.84 -11.37
N ASP A 24 -8.06 5.70 -12.38
CA ASP A 24 -9.18 6.59 -12.72
C ASP A 24 -10.24 5.91 -13.60
N ARG A 25 -9.83 4.99 -14.48
CA ARG A 25 -10.67 4.51 -15.59
C ARG A 25 -10.88 3.00 -15.64
N ALA A 26 -10.04 2.20 -14.96
CA ALA A 26 -10.16 0.74 -15.01
C ALA A 26 -10.93 0.18 -13.81
N PRO A 27 -11.52 -1.03 -13.93
CA PRO A 27 -12.16 -1.71 -12.80
C PRO A 27 -11.24 -1.93 -11.60
N VAL A 28 -9.93 -2.09 -11.85
CA VAL A 28 -8.90 -2.18 -10.79
C VAL A 28 -8.93 -0.94 -9.89
N GLY A 29 -9.11 0.25 -10.45
CA GLY A 29 -9.24 1.48 -9.67
C GLY A 29 -10.45 1.48 -8.74
N GLN A 30 -11.59 0.98 -9.22
CA GLN A 30 -12.81 0.86 -8.40
C GLN A 30 -12.61 -0.13 -7.24
N VAL A 31 -11.96 -1.27 -7.51
CA VAL A 31 -11.63 -2.27 -6.47
C VAL A 31 -10.67 -1.65 -5.44
N MET A 32 -9.63 -0.95 -5.87
CA MET A 32 -8.70 -0.25 -4.98
C MET A 32 -9.43 0.76 -4.08
N GLN A 33 -10.32 1.59 -4.65
CA GLN A 33 -11.12 2.54 -3.87
C GLN A 33 -12.04 1.84 -2.87
N SER A 34 -12.61 0.69 -3.23
CA SER A 34 -13.44 -0.10 -2.32
C SER A 34 -12.66 -0.66 -1.12
N ILE A 35 -11.43 -1.14 -1.34
CA ILE A 35 -10.54 -1.64 -0.29
C ILE A 35 -10.20 -0.51 0.70
N ILE A 36 -9.85 0.66 0.18
CA ILE A 36 -9.51 1.83 1.00
C ILE A 36 -10.73 2.32 1.79
N ALA A 37 -11.91 2.41 1.17
CA ALA A 37 -13.14 2.78 1.85
C ALA A 37 -13.50 1.81 2.98
N GLN A 38 -13.23 0.51 2.82
CA GLN A 38 -13.38 -0.48 3.89
C GLN A 38 -12.42 -0.23 5.05
N GLN A 39 -11.15 0.10 4.77
CA GLN A 39 -10.16 0.42 5.81
C GLN A 39 -10.58 1.65 6.65
N VAL A 40 -11.12 2.70 6.02
CA VAL A 40 -11.64 3.89 6.73
C VAL A 40 -12.87 3.57 7.56
N ARG A 41 -13.76 2.70 7.05
CA ARG A 41 -14.99 2.31 7.76
C ARG A 41 -14.73 1.64 9.11
N TYR A 42 -13.56 1.04 9.35
CA TYR A 42 -13.19 0.49 10.65
C TYR A 42 -12.75 1.55 11.67
N ILE A 43 -12.55 2.79 11.22
CA ILE A 43 -12.28 3.95 12.08
C ILE A 43 -13.61 4.49 12.62
N LYS A 44 -14.43 3.62 13.21
CA LYS A 44 -15.67 4.02 13.89
C LYS A 44 -15.36 4.45 15.32
N SER A 45 -15.09 5.74 15.48
CA SER A 45 -15.23 6.53 16.71
C SER A 45 -14.62 7.94 16.60
N LEU A 46 -14.09 8.34 15.44
CA LEU A 46 -13.51 9.67 15.27
C LEU A 46 -14.57 10.77 15.06
N PRO A 47 -14.37 11.97 15.63
CA PRO A 47 -15.12 13.17 15.23
C PRO A 47 -15.06 13.37 13.70
N LEU A 48 -16.12 13.95 13.11
CA LEU A 48 -16.24 14.13 11.65
C LEU A 48 -14.99 14.78 11.02
N GLU A 49 -14.45 15.81 11.66
CA GLU A 49 -13.22 16.50 11.22
C GLU A 49 -11.99 15.58 11.17
N ALA A 50 -11.89 14.63 12.10
CA ALA A 50 -10.81 13.66 12.13
C ALA A 50 -11.01 12.56 11.07
N ALA A 51 -12.25 12.20 10.74
CA ALA A 51 -12.56 11.31 9.62
C ALA A 51 -12.19 11.95 8.27
N ASP A 52 -12.56 13.22 8.05
CA ASP A 52 -12.21 13.97 6.84
C ASP A 52 -10.70 14.10 6.67
N ARG A 53 -9.97 14.32 7.77
CA ARG A 53 -8.51 14.35 7.76
C ARG A 53 -7.91 13.01 7.34
N VAL A 54 -8.41 11.90 7.87
CA VAL A 54 -7.93 10.56 7.49
C VAL A 54 -8.18 10.30 6.01
N TYR A 55 -9.39 10.63 5.53
CA TYR A 55 -9.75 10.49 4.12
C TYR A 55 -8.83 11.31 3.20
N ASN A 56 -8.56 12.56 3.55
CA ASN A 56 -7.65 13.43 2.80
C ASN A 56 -6.22 12.90 2.77
N ILE A 57 -5.71 12.39 3.90
CA ILE A 57 -4.38 11.78 3.98
C ILE A 57 -4.32 10.55 3.05
N GLN A 58 -5.35 9.69 3.06
CA GLN A 58 -5.38 8.52 2.21
C GLN A 58 -5.43 8.86 0.73
N ASN A 59 -6.28 9.80 0.31
CA ASN A 59 -6.33 10.23 -1.09
C ASN A 59 -4.98 10.77 -1.57
N LYS A 60 -4.27 11.53 -0.72
CA LYS A 60 -2.91 12.01 -1.03
C LYS A 60 -1.90 10.86 -1.10
N ALA A 61 -2.03 9.84 -0.26
CA ALA A 61 -1.19 8.65 -0.34
C ALA A 61 -1.42 7.88 -1.66
N ILE A 62 -2.67 7.77 -2.13
CA ILE A 62 -3.00 7.18 -3.43
C ILE A 62 -2.31 7.97 -4.56
N GLU A 63 -2.51 9.28 -4.61
CA GLU A 63 -1.87 10.13 -5.63
C GLU A 63 -0.34 10.00 -5.57
N ALA A 64 0.24 9.96 -4.38
CA ALA A 64 1.68 9.75 -4.23
C ALA A 64 2.12 8.38 -4.79
N VAL A 65 1.42 7.28 -4.51
CA VAL A 65 1.75 5.96 -5.08
C VAL A 65 1.67 5.99 -6.61
N VAL A 66 0.59 6.55 -7.15
CA VAL A 66 0.32 6.61 -8.58
C VAL A 66 1.34 7.48 -9.33
N THR A 67 1.86 8.53 -8.67
CA THR A 67 2.86 9.44 -9.23
C THR A 67 4.30 9.07 -8.96
N GLY A 68 4.56 7.98 -8.24
CA GLY A 68 5.90 7.63 -7.78
C GLY A 68 6.46 8.62 -6.74
N GLY A 69 5.58 9.30 -6.02
CA GLY A 69 5.89 10.18 -4.91
C GLY A 69 6.56 9.45 -3.76
N ARG A 70 7.38 10.19 -2.99
CA ARG A 70 8.10 9.68 -1.82
C ARG A 70 7.36 10.03 -0.53
N ALA A 71 7.64 9.28 0.53
CA ALA A 71 7.09 9.53 1.87
C ALA A 71 7.49 10.89 2.46
N GLU A 72 8.68 11.40 2.13
CA GLU A 72 9.20 12.62 2.77
C GLU A 72 8.41 13.89 2.40
N PRO A 73 8.12 14.21 1.12
CA PRO A 73 7.22 15.31 0.76
C PRO A 73 5.85 15.20 1.43
N PHE A 74 5.28 13.99 1.44
CA PHE A 74 3.99 13.73 2.04
C PHE A 74 3.99 13.93 3.57
N ALA A 75 5.06 13.50 4.25
CA ALA A 75 5.23 13.74 5.68
C ALA A 75 5.39 15.23 6.02
N LYS A 76 6.09 16.01 5.18
CA LYS A 76 6.21 17.46 5.33
C LYS A 76 4.85 18.14 5.24
N GLU A 77 4.01 17.69 4.31
CA GLU A 77 2.65 18.20 4.16
C GLU A 77 1.76 17.88 5.37
N ILE A 78 1.84 16.64 5.88
CA ILE A 78 1.13 16.26 7.11
C ILE A 78 1.60 17.10 8.30
N ALA A 79 2.91 17.29 8.46
CA ALA A 79 3.47 18.10 9.54
C ALA A 79 3.10 19.59 9.43
N ALA A 80 2.96 20.11 8.21
CA ALA A 80 2.60 21.51 7.97
C ALA A 80 1.18 21.87 8.46
N SER A 81 0.31 20.88 8.68
CA SER A 81 -0.99 21.10 9.31
C SER A 81 -0.88 21.59 10.77
N GLY A 82 0.26 21.38 11.44
CA GLY A 82 0.49 21.79 12.82
C GLY A 82 -0.08 20.83 13.87
N ASP A 83 -0.89 19.85 13.46
CA ASP A 83 -1.64 18.98 14.38
C ASP A 83 -0.85 17.79 14.95
N VAL A 84 0.33 17.51 14.38
CA VAL A 84 1.14 16.35 14.76
C VAL A 84 2.63 16.68 14.77
N SER A 85 3.39 16.00 15.63
CA SER A 85 4.85 16.07 15.62
C SER A 85 5.43 15.54 14.31
N ARG A 86 6.65 15.97 13.96
CA ARG A 86 7.35 15.48 12.76
C ARG A 86 7.54 13.96 12.74
N SER A 87 7.83 13.35 13.90
CA SER A 87 7.97 11.89 14.02
C SER A 87 6.65 11.18 13.74
N ARG A 88 5.54 11.72 14.25
CA ARG A 88 4.20 11.21 13.99
C ARG A 88 3.78 11.41 12.53
N ALA A 89 4.08 12.55 11.94
CA ALA A 89 3.84 12.81 10.51
C ALA A 89 4.59 11.81 9.62
N ASN A 90 5.85 11.51 9.92
CA ASN A 90 6.63 10.49 9.20
C ASN A 90 6.02 9.09 9.33
N LEU A 91 5.58 8.70 10.53
CA LEU A 91 4.91 7.42 10.77
C LEU A 91 3.62 7.30 9.95
N ILE A 92 2.78 8.34 9.99
CA ILE A 92 1.52 8.40 9.22
C ILE A 92 1.83 8.28 7.73
N ALA A 93 2.75 9.11 7.20
CA ALA A 93 3.07 9.11 5.78
C ALA A 93 3.52 7.73 5.27
N ARG A 94 4.41 7.06 6.00
CA ARG A 94 4.90 5.72 5.62
C ARG A 94 3.79 4.67 5.67
N THR A 95 2.95 4.73 6.70
CA THR A 95 1.85 3.77 6.89
C THR A 95 0.80 3.92 5.80
N GLU A 96 0.38 5.15 5.51
CA GLU A 96 -0.67 5.39 4.51
C GLU A 96 -0.17 5.15 3.07
N LEU A 97 1.11 5.39 2.78
CA LEU A 97 1.71 4.95 1.51
C LEU A 97 1.76 3.43 1.37
N GLY A 98 2.11 2.72 2.46
CA GLY A 98 2.10 1.26 2.50
C GLY A 98 0.70 0.69 2.24
N ARG A 99 -0.32 1.26 2.87
CA ARG A 99 -1.74 0.91 2.65
C ARG A 99 -2.20 1.20 1.23
N ALA A 100 -1.89 2.38 0.68
CA ALA A 100 -2.24 2.73 -0.69
C ALA A 100 -1.58 1.78 -1.71
N THR A 101 -0.30 1.43 -1.49
CA THR A 101 0.43 0.47 -2.32
C THR A 101 -0.21 -0.92 -2.21
N GLY A 102 -0.51 -1.35 -1.00
CA GLY A 102 -1.16 -2.63 -0.75
C GLY A 102 -2.55 -2.77 -1.38
N ALA A 103 -3.36 -1.71 -1.35
CA ALA A 103 -4.66 -1.69 -2.02
C ALA A 103 -4.52 -1.79 -3.54
N LEU A 104 -3.52 -1.14 -4.13
CA LEU A 104 -3.22 -1.26 -5.57
C LEU A 104 -2.74 -2.67 -5.93
N ASP A 105 -1.82 -3.24 -5.15
CA ASP A 105 -1.31 -4.59 -5.35
C ASP A 105 -2.44 -5.63 -5.26
N GLN A 106 -3.29 -5.53 -4.24
CA GLN A 106 -4.44 -6.40 -4.07
C GLN A 106 -5.43 -6.27 -5.23
N ALA A 107 -5.78 -5.06 -5.64
CA ALA A 107 -6.72 -4.85 -6.74
C ALA A 107 -6.19 -5.43 -8.07
N ARG A 108 -4.89 -5.29 -8.33
CA ARG A 108 -4.24 -5.88 -9.52
C ARG A 108 -4.09 -7.39 -9.43
N ALA A 109 -3.82 -7.93 -8.24
CA ALA A 109 -3.74 -9.36 -8.02
C ALA A 109 -5.10 -10.03 -8.21
N LEU A 110 -6.16 -9.44 -7.66
CA LEU A 110 -7.53 -9.93 -7.82
C LEU A 110 -7.97 -9.91 -9.29
N SER A 111 -7.59 -8.87 -10.06
CA SER A 111 -7.97 -8.78 -11.48
C SER A 111 -7.36 -9.86 -12.37
N ILE A 112 -6.27 -10.49 -11.92
CA ILE A 112 -5.63 -11.62 -12.60
C ILE A 112 -5.98 -12.96 -11.97
N GLY A 113 -6.90 -13.03 -11.00
CA GLY A 113 -7.31 -14.27 -10.34
C GLY A 113 -6.37 -14.76 -9.24
N SER A 114 -5.50 -13.91 -8.69
CA SER A 114 -4.65 -14.25 -7.56
C SER A 114 -5.41 -14.14 -6.24
N ASN A 115 -5.53 -15.25 -5.53
CA ASN A 115 -6.25 -15.33 -4.24
C ASN A 115 -5.44 -14.81 -3.05
N GLY A 116 -4.14 -14.58 -3.21
CA GLY A 116 -3.27 -14.16 -2.11
C GLY A 116 -1.81 -14.02 -2.51
N TYR A 117 -0.96 -13.91 -1.50
CA TYR A 117 0.47 -13.67 -1.67
C TYR A 117 1.28 -14.44 -0.62
N ILE A 118 2.56 -14.63 -0.89
CA ILE A 118 3.54 -15.07 0.11
C ILE A 118 4.06 -13.85 0.86
N TRP A 119 3.97 -13.87 2.18
CA TRP A 119 4.46 -12.79 3.03
C TRP A 119 6.00 -12.82 3.07
N ARG A 120 6.62 -11.72 2.64
CA ARG A 120 8.06 -11.53 2.68
C ARG A 120 8.44 -10.39 3.61
N THR A 121 9.53 -10.56 4.32
CA THR A 121 10.08 -9.56 5.24
C THR A 121 11.26 -8.84 4.60
N ALA A 122 11.72 -7.77 5.26
CA ALA A 122 12.97 -7.11 4.88
C ALA A 122 14.22 -7.90 5.34
N GLU A 123 14.03 -9.00 6.08
CA GLU A 123 15.09 -9.89 6.57
C GLU A 123 16.21 -9.21 7.37
N ASP A 124 15.90 -8.12 8.07
CA ASP A 124 16.87 -7.39 8.89
C ASP A 124 16.49 -7.29 10.38
N GLY A 125 17.37 -6.64 11.14
CA GLY A 125 17.25 -6.52 12.60
C GLY A 125 16.02 -5.76 13.09
N ASP A 126 15.45 -4.86 12.29
CA ASP A 126 14.29 -4.06 12.71
C ASP A 126 12.96 -4.77 12.43
N VAL A 127 12.97 -5.90 11.71
CA VAL A 127 11.74 -6.69 11.52
C VAL A 127 11.24 -7.13 12.89
N ARG A 128 9.97 -6.89 13.20
CA ARG A 128 9.37 -7.31 14.47
C ARG A 128 9.26 -8.83 14.53
N HIS A 129 9.27 -9.42 15.73
CA HIS A 129 9.24 -10.88 15.88
C HIS A 129 8.01 -11.52 15.22
N SER A 130 6.81 -10.99 15.49
CA SER A 130 5.55 -11.43 14.86
C SER A 130 5.57 -11.34 13.33
N HIS A 131 6.29 -10.37 12.77
CA HIS A 131 6.48 -10.23 11.32
C HIS A 131 7.47 -11.25 10.76
N ARG A 132 8.54 -11.57 11.48
CA ARG A 132 9.49 -12.63 11.10
C ARG A 132 8.81 -13.99 11.02
N GLU A 133 7.90 -14.27 11.96
CA GLU A 133 7.12 -15.51 11.95
C GLU A 133 6.21 -15.64 10.72
N MET A 134 5.96 -14.55 9.99
CA MET A 134 5.17 -14.59 8.77
C MET A 134 5.99 -14.88 7.51
N GLU A 135 7.32 -14.86 7.57
CA GLU A 135 8.17 -15.13 6.41
C GLU A 135 7.80 -16.44 5.72
N GLY A 136 7.55 -16.36 4.40
CA GLY A 136 7.18 -17.52 3.58
C GLY A 136 5.74 -18.02 3.74
N LYS A 137 4.92 -17.44 4.63
CA LYS A 137 3.53 -17.87 4.81
C LYS A 137 2.61 -17.30 3.72
N PHE A 138 1.72 -18.14 3.22
CA PHE A 138 0.65 -17.69 2.34
C PHE A 138 -0.42 -16.91 3.12
N VAL A 139 -0.81 -15.76 2.59
CA VAL A 139 -1.89 -14.92 3.13
C VAL A 139 -2.93 -14.70 2.04
N GLU A 140 -4.16 -15.12 2.33
CA GLU A 140 -5.31 -14.82 1.48
C GLU A 140 -5.77 -13.37 1.68
N TRP A 141 -6.16 -12.71 0.59
CA TRP A 141 -6.62 -11.31 0.62
C TRP A 141 -7.78 -11.07 1.59
N GLY A 142 -8.73 -12.00 1.68
CA GLY A 142 -9.89 -11.90 2.57
C GLY A 142 -9.59 -12.21 4.04
N ARG A 143 -8.37 -12.69 4.36
CA ARG A 143 -7.99 -13.17 5.70
C ARG A 143 -6.62 -12.63 6.13
N PRO A 144 -6.45 -11.29 6.26
CA PRO A 144 -5.21 -10.70 6.77
C PRO A 144 -4.88 -11.21 8.19
N PRO A 145 -3.60 -11.42 8.52
CA PRO A 145 -3.19 -11.80 9.86
C PRO A 145 -3.36 -10.63 10.84
N THR A 146 -3.45 -10.97 12.13
CA THR A 146 -3.36 -9.99 13.23
C THR A 146 -1.99 -10.12 13.88
N LEU A 147 -1.18 -9.07 13.80
CA LEU A 147 0.18 -9.00 14.32
C LEU A 147 0.30 -7.76 15.20
N ASP A 148 0.95 -7.88 16.36
CA ASP A 148 1.15 -6.77 17.30
C ASP A 148 -0.15 -6.03 17.67
N GLY A 149 -1.27 -6.76 17.75
CA GLY A 149 -2.60 -6.21 18.06
C GLY A 149 -3.26 -5.46 16.89
N MET A 150 -2.72 -5.55 15.67
CA MET A 150 -3.28 -4.91 14.48
C MET A 150 -3.49 -5.92 13.36
N THR A 151 -4.66 -5.86 12.71
CA THR A 151 -4.95 -6.66 11.51
C THR A 151 -4.50 -5.90 10.26
N GLY A 152 -3.70 -6.53 9.41
CA GLY A 152 -3.25 -5.90 8.17
C GLY A 152 -2.33 -6.79 7.33
N HIS A 153 -2.13 -6.39 6.08
CA HIS A 153 -1.25 -7.12 5.16
C HIS A 153 0.21 -6.67 5.26
N ALA A 154 1.10 -7.40 4.57
CA ALA A 154 2.52 -7.08 4.52
C ALA A 154 2.72 -5.66 3.99
N GLY A 155 3.49 -4.84 4.72
CA GLY A 155 3.79 -3.45 4.36
C GLY A 155 2.74 -2.43 4.77
N GLU A 156 1.61 -2.84 5.36
CA GLU A 156 0.48 -1.94 5.70
C GLU A 156 0.40 -1.58 7.18
N LEU A 157 1.18 -2.26 8.03
CA LEU A 157 1.28 -1.96 9.45
C LEU A 157 2.29 -0.82 9.69
N PRO A 158 2.21 -0.09 10.83
CA PRO A 158 3.10 1.01 11.13
C PRO A 158 4.59 0.64 11.02
N ASN A 159 5.36 1.43 10.26
CA ASN A 159 6.79 1.20 9.95
C ASN A 159 7.12 -0.18 9.34
N CYS A 160 6.14 -0.91 8.82
CA CYS A 160 6.37 -2.21 8.23
C CYS A 160 7.12 -2.10 6.90
N ARG A 161 8.15 -2.93 6.72
CA ARG A 161 8.92 -3.06 5.46
C ARG A 161 8.76 -4.43 4.81
N CYS A 162 7.80 -5.22 5.30
CA CYS A 162 7.38 -6.47 4.64
C CYS A 162 6.71 -6.15 3.31
N TYR A 163 6.72 -7.10 2.39
CA TYR A 163 6.11 -6.95 1.07
C TYR A 163 5.39 -8.23 0.65
N LYS A 164 4.61 -8.12 -0.43
CA LYS A 164 3.72 -9.15 -0.92
C LYS A 164 4.34 -9.78 -2.16
N GLU A 165 4.73 -11.05 -2.09
CA GLU A 165 5.08 -11.81 -3.29
C GLU A 165 3.81 -12.43 -3.87
N ILE A 166 3.27 -11.80 -4.93
CA ILE A 166 1.97 -12.18 -5.50
C ILE A 166 2.02 -13.59 -6.07
N VAL A 167 1.09 -14.45 -5.65
CA VAL A 167 0.95 -15.80 -6.20
C VAL A 167 0.06 -15.73 -7.43
N PHE A 168 0.66 -15.90 -8.61
CA PHE A 168 -0.09 -15.96 -9.86
C PHE A 168 -0.88 -17.27 -9.96
N PRO A 169 -2.13 -17.25 -10.45
CA PRO A 169 -2.86 -18.49 -10.71
C PRO A 169 -2.10 -19.29 -11.78
N ASN A 170 -1.85 -20.57 -11.47
CA ASN A 170 -1.09 -21.45 -12.35
C ASN A 170 -1.95 -21.84 -13.59
N PRO A 171 -1.47 -21.63 -14.84
CA PRO A 171 -2.18 -22.08 -16.04
C PRO A 171 -2.33 -23.60 -16.15
N HIS A 172 -1.55 -24.39 -15.40
CA HIS A 172 -1.37 -25.83 -15.62
C HIS A 172 -2.16 -26.78 -14.70
N SER A 173 -3.21 -26.33 -14.03
CA SER A 173 -4.04 -27.21 -13.17
C SER A 173 -5.10 -28.04 -13.92
N TYR A 174 -5.14 -28.01 -15.25
CA TYR A 174 -6.08 -28.81 -16.07
C TYR A 174 -5.47 -30.09 -16.69
N LEU A 175 -4.24 -30.49 -16.35
CA LEU A 175 -3.57 -31.68 -16.91
C LEU A 175 -2.99 -32.62 -15.84
N ALA A 176 -3.76 -32.90 -14.80
CA ALA A 176 -3.50 -34.02 -13.88
C ALA A 176 -4.69 -34.97 -13.88
#